data_AF-A0A3D8L123-F1
#
_entry.id   AF-A0A3D8L123-F1
#
_cell.length_a   1.000
_cell.length_b   1.000
_cell.length_c   1.000
_cell.angle_alpha   90.00
_cell.angle_beta   90.00
_cell.angle_gamma   90.00
#
_symmetry.space_group_name_H-M   'P 1'
#
loop_
_entity.id
_entity.type
_entity.pdbx_description
1 polymer ?
#
loop_
_entity_poly.entity_id
_entity_poly.type
_entity_poly.pdbx_seq_one_letter_code
_entity_poly.pdbx_strand_id
1 'polypeptide(L)'
;MATHTVRCTIKIRAQSSCAGVLTVFLQTSRFNDLNQTYFNSSTVKLDCPTASEPELLRYATSALTSIYREGYRYKMTGIILQNIVPDNQVQLNLLSSPHINRDLKLMRRLDKLRDRFGHKSVRYGVQGLKEE
;
A
#
# COMPACT_ATOMS: atom_id res chain seq x y z
N MET A 1 -6.21 -5.87 -3.05
CA MET A 1 -4.86 -5.23 -2.92
C MET A 1 -4.90 -3.72 -2.77
N ALA A 2 -5.27 -2.95 -3.78
CA ALA A 2 -5.29 -1.47 -3.72
C ALA A 2 -6.02 -0.90 -2.49
N THR A 3 -7.16 -1.50 -2.12
CA THR A 3 -7.92 -1.11 -0.93
C THR A 3 -7.14 -1.30 0.38
N HIS A 4 -6.36 -2.38 0.50
CA HIS A 4 -5.54 -2.64 1.68
C HIS A 4 -4.36 -1.67 1.75
N THR A 5 -3.70 -1.39 0.63
CA THR A 5 -2.62 -0.40 0.54
C THR A 5 -3.09 0.95 1.03
N VAL A 6 -4.17 1.49 0.45
CA VAL A 6 -4.72 2.79 0.83
C VAL A 6 -5.13 2.82 2.30
N ARG A 7 -5.79 1.77 2.80
CA ARG A 7 -6.15 1.68 4.23
C ARG A 7 -4.94 1.70 5.15
N CYS A 8 -3.89 0.96 4.81
CA CYS A 8 -2.63 0.99 5.58
C CYS A 8 -1.98 2.37 5.54
N THR A 9 -1.91 3.00 4.36
CA THR A 9 -1.33 4.34 4.18
C THR A 9 -2.07 5.40 5.02
N ILE A 10 -3.40 5.36 5.05
CA ILE A 10 -4.20 6.26 5.90
C ILE A 10 -3.84 6.09 7.37
N LYS A 11 -3.70 4.84 7.83
CA LYS A 11 -3.38 4.55 9.24
C LYS A 11 -2.01 5.06 9.64
N ILE A 12 -0.96 4.85 8.82
CA ILE A 12 0.39 5.35 9.15
C ILE A 12 0.43 6.88 9.17
N ARG A 13 -0.33 7.53 8.28
CA ARG A 13 -0.40 9.00 8.21
C ARG A 13 -1.20 9.60 9.36
N ALA A 14 -2.23 8.92 9.84
CA ALA A 14 -2.91 9.28 11.09
C ALA A 14 -1.97 9.16 12.32
N GLN A 15 -0.94 8.33 12.22
CA GLN A 15 0.14 8.21 13.21
C GLN A 15 1.34 9.14 12.91
N SER A 16 1.18 10.12 12.00
CA SER A 16 2.25 11.03 11.57
C SER A 16 3.55 10.30 11.20
N SER A 17 3.42 9.17 10.49
CA SER A 17 4.52 8.28 10.16
C SER A 17 4.56 7.91 8.68
N CYS A 18 5.76 7.61 8.19
CA CYS A 18 6.08 7.18 6.83
C CYS A 18 6.65 5.75 6.84
N ALA A 19 6.46 5.00 5.76
CA ALA A 19 7.01 3.65 5.62
C ALA A 19 8.18 3.63 4.63
N GLY A 20 9.29 3.02 5.03
CA GLY A 20 10.48 2.84 4.18
C GLY A 20 10.57 1.47 3.49
N VAL A 21 9.77 0.49 3.92
CA VAL A 21 9.73 -0.85 3.34
C VAL A 21 8.29 -1.31 3.20
N LEU A 22 7.97 -1.94 2.07
CA LEU A 22 6.65 -2.47 1.74
C LEU A 22 6.77 -3.93 1.36
N THR A 23 6.02 -4.79 2.05
CA THR A 23 5.98 -6.22 1.77
C THR A 23 4.57 -6.60 1.33
N VAL A 24 4.45 -7.19 0.15
CA VAL A 24 3.19 -7.76 -0.37
C VAL A 24 3.26 -9.26 -0.22
N PHE A 25 2.18 -9.87 0.24
CA PHE A 25 2.06 -11.32 0.27
C PHE A 25 0.73 -11.77 -0.31
N LEU A 26 0.73 -12.97 -0.87
CA LEU A 26 -0.47 -13.66 -1.31
C LEU A 26 -0.38 -15.14 -0.97
N GLN A 27 -1.54 -15.74 -0.74
CA GLN A 27 -1.65 -17.15 -0.40
C GLN A 27 -2.93 -17.78 -0.92
N THR A 28 -2.83 -19.03 -1.36
CA THR A 28 -3.99 -19.86 -1.69
C THR A 28 -4.54 -20.54 -0.44
N SER A 29 -5.74 -21.11 -0.55
CA SER A 29 -6.35 -21.83 0.56
C SER A 29 -5.59 -23.13 0.84
N ARG A 30 -5.12 -23.32 2.08
CA ARG A 30 -4.52 -24.59 2.53
C ARG A 30 -5.52 -25.76 2.63
N PHE A 31 -6.82 -25.47 2.52
CA PHE A 31 -7.91 -26.44 2.66
C PHE A 31 -8.46 -26.94 1.32
N ASN A 32 -8.06 -26.33 0.20
CA ASN A 32 -8.36 -26.83 -1.14
C ASN A 32 -7.16 -27.67 -1.59
N ASP A 33 -7.41 -28.78 -2.30
CA ASP A 33 -6.44 -29.73 -2.89
C ASP A 33 -4.95 -29.44 -2.62
N LEU A 34 -4.27 -30.37 -1.94
CA LEU A 34 -2.84 -30.28 -1.59
C LEU A 34 -1.93 -29.84 -2.76
N ASN A 35 -2.33 -30.18 -3.99
CA ASN A 35 -1.59 -29.89 -5.22
C ASN A 35 -1.71 -28.43 -5.73
N GLN A 36 -2.53 -27.57 -5.11
CA GLN A 36 -2.69 -26.14 -5.49
C GLN A 36 -2.38 -25.16 -4.34
N THR A 37 -1.56 -25.58 -3.39
CA THR A 37 -1.08 -24.71 -2.32
C THR A 37 0.08 -23.84 -2.81
N TYR A 38 -0.06 -22.53 -2.66
CA TYR A 38 0.94 -21.55 -3.07
C TYR A 38 0.93 -20.36 -2.11
N PHE A 39 2.11 -20.02 -1.60
CA PHE A 39 2.37 -18.87 -0.77
C PHE A 39 3.60 -18.17 -1.33
N ASN A 40 3.54 -16.85 -1.46
CA ASN A 40 4.71 -16.07 -1.83
C ASN A 40 4.60 -14.64 -1.27
N SER A 41 5.75 -14.00 -1.08
CA SER A 41 5.86 -12.62 -0.65
C SER A 41 6.98 -11.90 -1.40
N SER A 42 6.79 -10.60 -1.64
CA SER A 42 7.80 -9.73 -2.21
C SER A 42 7.95 -8.50 -1.33
N THR A 43 9.19 -8.25 -0.93
CA THR A 43 9.58 -7.10 -0.12
C THR A 43 10.30 -6.09 -1.01
N VAL A 44 9.82 -4.85 -0.99
CA VAL A 44 10.38 -3.74 -1.75
C VAL A 44 10.82 -2.65 -0.77
N LYS A 45 12.08 -2.26 -0.86
CA LYS A 45 12.61 -1.08 -0.16
C LYS A 45 12.29 0.15 -0.98
N LEU A 46 11.72 1.17 -0.34
CA LEU A 46 11.44 2.44 -0.99
C LEU A 46 12.71 3.31 -1.02
N ASP A 47 12.87 4.10 -2.08
CA ASP A 47 14.00 5.02 -2.22
C ASP A 47 14.03 6.09 -1.12
N CYS A 48 12.84 6.51 -0.69
CA CYS A 48 12.63 7.44 0.42
C CYS A 48 11.39 7.00 1.20
N PRO A 49 11.39 7.05 2.55
CA PRO A 49 10.20 6.75 3.33
C PRO A 49 9.03 7.66 2.95
N THR A 50 7.89 7.08 2.60
CA THR A 50 6.73 7.82 2.07
C THR A 50 5.44 7.40 2.75
N ALA A 51 4.50 8.35 2.81
CA ALA A 51 3.11 8.12 3.19
C ALA A 51 2.16 8.51 2.04
N SER A 52 2.67 8.59 0.81
CA SER A 52 1.90 8.92 -0.38
C SER A 52 1.15 7.69 -0.90
N GLU A 53 -0.19 7.72 -0.91
CA GLU A 53 -1.00 6.62 -1.45
C GLU A 53 -0.64 6.22 -2.90
N PRO A 54 -0.46 7.15 -3.86
CA PRO A 54 -0.13 6.78 -5.25
C PRO A 54 1.21 6.05 -5.37
N GLU A 55 2.20 6.46 -4.59
CA GLU A 55 3.54 5.87 -4.62
C GLU A 55 3.54 4.46 -4.02
N LEU A 56 2.93 4.29 -2.85
CA LEU A 56 2.78 2.97 -2.22
C LEU A 56 1.93 2.02 -3.08
N LEU A 57 0.91 2.54 -3.76
CA LEU A 57 0.08 1.77 -4.68
C LEU A 57 0.89 1.27 -5.89
N ARG A 58 1.78 2.10 -6.45
CA ARG A 58 2.68 1.72 -7.54
C ARG A 58 3.60 0.57 -7.11
N TYR A 59 4.29 0.73 -5.97
CA TYR A 59 5.17 -0.31 -5.43
C TYR A 59 4.41 -1.60 -5.11
N ALA A 60 3.25 -1.50 -4.46
CA ALA A 60 2.43 -2.66 -4.13
C ALA A 60 1.96 -3.43 -5.38
N THR A 61 1.56 -2.72 -6.44
CA THR A 61 1.11 -3.34 -7.69
C THR A 61 2.26 -4.04 -8.41
N SER A 62 3.44 -3.40 -8.45
CA SER A 62 4.65 -4.02 -9.01
C SER A 62 5.06 -5.27 -8.22
N ALA A 63 5.07 -5.20 -6.89
CA ALA A 63 5.42 -6.32 -6.02
C ALA A 63 4.40 -7.46 -6.10
N LEU A 64 3.11 -7.14 -6.29
CA LEU A 64 2.09 -8.15 -6.51
C LEU A 64 2.30 -8.89 -7.83
N THR A 65 2.60 -8.14 -8.89
CA THR A 65 2.77 -8.70 -10.25
C THR A 65 3.95 -9.67 -10.31
N SER A 66 5.01 -9.45 -9.52
CA SER A 66 6.19 -10.34 -9.49
C SER A 66 5.95 -11.68 -8.79
N ILE A 67 4.99 -11.74 -7.86
CA ILE A 67 4.66 -12.96 -7.09
C ILE A 67 3.38 -13.64 -7.53
N TYR A 68 2.60 -12.99 -8.40
CA TYR A 68 1.38 -13.53 -8.97
C TYR A 68 1.71 -14.63 -9.99
N ARG A 69 0.97 -15.73 -9.92
CA ARG A 69 1.04 -16.85 -10.86
C ARG A 69 -0.36 -17.17 -11.34
N GLU A 70 -0.50 -17.26 -12.65
CA GLU A 70 -1.74 -17.69 -13.28
C GLU A 70 -2.06 -19.15 -12.90
N GLY A 71 -3.34 -19.52 -12.91
CA GLY A 71 -3.81 -20.86 -12.58
C GLY A 71 -4.04 -21.14 -11.09
N TYR A 72 -3.65 -20.23 -10.19
CA TYR A 72 -3.90 -20.36 -8.75
C TYR A 72 -5.11 -19.55 -8.27
N ARG A 73 -5.91 -20.13 -7.37
CA ARG A 73 -6.99 -19.42 -6.66
C ARG A 73 -6.50 -18.87 -5.34
N TYR A 74 -6.15 -17.58 -5.34
CA TYR A 74 -5.72 -16.87 -4.14
C TYR A 74 -6.88 -16.66 -3.17
N LYS A 75 -6.69 -17.04 -1.91
CA LYS A 75 -7.68 -16.86 -0.84
C LYS A 75 -7.42 -15.59 -0.05
N MET A 76 -6.16 -15.26 0.18
CA MET A 76 -5.79 -14.11 1.00
C MET A 76 -4.62 -13.38 0.39
N THR A 77 -4.70 -12.05 0.47
CA THR A 77 -3.67 -11.15 -0.01
C THR A 77 -3.54 -10.04 1.04
N GLY A 78 -2.32 -9.58 1.31
CA GLY A 78 -2.11 -8.50 2.26
C GLY A 78 -0.84 -7.70 2.01
N ILE A 79 -0.78 -6.55 2.69
CA ILE A 79 0.36 -5.65 2.67
C ILE A 79 0.86 -5.44 4.09
N ILE A 80 2.17 -5.38 4.25
CA ILE A 80 2.85 -5.08 5.51
C ILE A 80 3.74 -3.89 5.24
N LEU A 81 3.57 -2.83 6.03
CA LEU A 81 4.45 -1.68 6.02
C LEU A 81 5.48 -1.86 7.13
N GLN A 82 6.75 -1.65 6.80
CA GLN A 82 7.90 -1.85 7.66
C GLN A 82 8.82 -0.63 7.58
N ASN A 83 9.80 -0.57 8.49
CA ASN A 83 10.70 0.56 8.63
C ASN A 83 9.92 1.88 8.77
N ILE A 84 9.04 1.92 9.79
CA ILE A 84 8.18 3.06 10.06
C ILE A 84 9.02 4.15 10.71
N VAL A 85 9.04 5.33 10.10
CA VAL A 85 9.77 6.50 10.59
C VAL A 85 8.81 7.66 10.80
N PRO A 86 9.05 8.54 11.80
CA PRO A 86 8.28 9.76 11.96
C PRO A 86 8.31 10.63 10.71
N ASP A 87 7.18 11.26 10.34
CA ASP A 87 7.08 12.11 9.15
C ASP A 87 7.97 13.36 9.20
N ASN A 88 8.37 13.77 10.40
CA ASN A 88 9.31 14.87 10.66
C ASN A 88 10.80 14.47 10.61
N GLN A 89 11.12 13.18 10.52
CA GLN A 89 12.48 12.63 10.50
C GLN A 89 12.81 11.90 9.19
N VAL A 90 12.05 12.16 8.13
CA VAL A 90 12.31 11.56 6.82
C VAL A 90 13.57 12.18 6.22
N GLN A 91 14.64 11.40 6.19
CA GLN A 91 15.85 11.77 5.46
C GLN A 91 15.57 11.74 3.95
N LEU A 92 15.71 12.89 3.31
CA LEU A 92 15.64 13.02 1.86
C LEU A 92 16.95 12.53 1.23
N ASN A 93 16.84 11.96 0.05
CA ASN A 93 17.96 11.62 -0.80
C ASN A 93 18.23 12.76 -1.80
N LEU A 94 19.46 12.88 -2.30
CA LEU A 94 19.83 13.87 -3.31
C LEU A 94 18.97 13.74 -4.59
N LEU A 95 18.50 12.52 -4.87
CA LEU A 95 17.65 12.17 -6.00
C LEU A 95 16.16 12.01 -5.61
N SER A 96 15.75 12.53 -4.46
CA SER A 96 14.36 12.49 -4.02
C SER A 96 13.44 13.21 -5.02
N SER A 97 12.23 12.67 -5.20
CA SER A 97 11.23 13.24 -6.09
C SER A 97 10.97 14.73 -5.76
N PRO A 98 10.97 15.63 -6.75
CA PRO A 98 10.67 17.05 -6.53
C PRO A 98 9.22 17.29 -6.06
N HIS A 99 8.38 16.26 -6.07
CA HIS A 99 6.95 16.36 -5.81
C HIS A 99 6.53 16.04 -4.36
N ILE A 100 7.45 15.70 -3.45
CA ILE A 100 7.12 15.30 -2.07
C ILE A 100 6.20 16.32 -1.37
N ASN A 101 6.50 17.62 -1.49
CA ASN A 101 5.68 18.68 -0.89
C ASN A 101 4.28 18.78 -1.51
N ARG A 102 4.16 18.54 -2.82
CA ARG A 102 2.87 18.54 -3.53
C ARG A 102 2.03 17.34 -3.09
N ASP A 103 2.65 16.17 -3.02
CA ASP A 103 1.98 14.93 -2.64
C ASP A 103 1.49 14.99 -1.20
N LEU A 104 2.30 15.49 -0.26
CA LEU A 104 1.88 15.71 1.13
C LEU A 104 0.69 16.66 1.23
N LYS A 105 0.69 17.77 0.48
CA LYS A 105 -0.46 18.70 0.44
C LYS A 105 -1.71 18.02 -0.10
N LEU A 106 -1.59 17.24 -1.17
CA LEU A 106 -2.71 16.48 -1.75
C LEU A 106 -3.27 15.46 -0.75
N MET A 107 -2.39 14.67 -0.14
CA MET A 107 -2.77 13.66 0.85
C MET A 107 -3.49 14.28 2.04
N ARG A 108 -2.98 15.38 2.60
CA ARG A 108 -3.66 16.12 3.68
C ARG A 108 -5.05 16.63 3.27
N ARG A 109 -5.25 17.04 2.02
CA ARG A 109 -6.57 17.47 1.53
C ARG A 109 -7.53 16.29 1.39
N LEU A 110 -7.02 15.16 0.89
CA LEU A 110 -7.79 13.92 0.79
C LEU A 110 -8.24 13.42 2.17
N ASP A 111 -7.37 13.48 3.19
CA ASP A 111 -7.77 13.11 4.55
C ASP A 111 -8.86 14.00 5.10
N LYS A 112 -8.72 15.33 4.97
CA LYS A 112 -9.77 16.27 5.40
C LYS A 112 -11.11 15.99 4.75
N LEU A 113 -11.10 15.60 3.48
CA LEU A 113 -12.30 15.23 2.75
C LEU A 113 -12.90 13.93 3.31
N ARG A 114 -12.03 12.96 3.60
CA ARG A 114 -12.38 11.66 4.15
C ARG A 114 -12.89 11.73 5.59
N ASP A 115 -12.38 12.64 6.42
CA ASP A 115 -12.87 12.91 7.77
C ASP A 115 -14.25 13.59 7.73
N ARG A 116 -14.48 14.50 6.78
CA ARG A 116 -15.75 15.24 6.66
C ARG A 116 -16.88 14.38 6.10
N PHE A 117 -16.62 13.61 5.05
CA PHE A 117 -17.65 12.87 4.30
C PHE A 117 -17.60 11.36 4.55
N GLY A 118 -16.72 10.90 5.44
CA GLY A 118 -16.55 9.49 5.79
C GLY A 118 -15.54 8.76 4.91
N HIS A 119 -15.01 7.64 5.44
CA HIS A 119 -13.91 6.89 4.84
C HIS A 119 -14.16 6.30 3.46
N LYS A 120 -15.43 6.19 3.04
CA LYS A 120 -15.83 5.66 1.73
C LYS A 120 -16.12 6.73 0.67
N SER A 121 -16.09 8.02 1.02
CA SER A 121 -16.46 9.12 0.13
C SER A 121 -15.49 9.31 -1.05
N VAL A 122 -14.19 9.09 -0.83
CA VAL A 122 -13.14 9.32 -1.82
C VAL A 122 -12.28 8.07 -1.98
N ARG A 123 -12.29 7.52 -3.19
CA ARG A 123 -11.58 6.30 -3.55
C ARG A 123 -10.78 6.50 -4.84
N TYR A 124 -9.68 5.78 -4.94
CA TYR A 124 -8.94 5.65 -6.19
C TYR A 124 -9.70 4.69 -7.11
N GLY A 125 -9.71 4.95 -8.42
CA GLY A 125 -10.41 4.11 -9.40
C GLY A 125 -10.01 2.63 -9.34
N VAL A 126 -8.73 2.35 -9.03
CA VAL A 126 -8.20 0.98 -8.88
C VAL A 126 -8.75 0.23 -7.64
N GLN A 127 -9.33 0.93 -6.65
CA GLN A 127 -9.94 0.28 -5.48
C GLN A 127 -11.30 -0.36 -5.81
N GLY A 128 -11.84 -0.09 -7.00
CA GLY A 128 -13.15 -0.56 -7.42
C GLY A 128 -14.30 0.00 -6.57
N LEU A 129 -15.53 -0.26 -7.01
CA LEU A 129 -16.75 0.13 -6.30
C LEU A 129 -17.36 -1.04 -5.51
N LYS A 130 -17.04 -2.29 -5.88
CA LYS A 130 -17.63 -3.50 -5.29
C LYS A 130 -17.18 -3.71 -3.85
N GLU A 131 -18.17 -4.03 -3.03
CA GLU A 131 -18.04 -4.51 -1.66
C GLU A 131 -17.76 -6.02 -1.70
N GLU A 132 -16.78 -6.48 -0.89
CA GLU A 132 -16.72 -7.84 -0.38
C GLU A 132 -17.48 -7.88 0.95
#